data_AF-A0A9P5NDZ0-F1
#
_entry.id   AF-A0A9P5NDZ0-F1
#
_cell.length_a   1.000
_cell.length_b   1.000
_cell.length_c   1.000
_cell.angle_alpha   90.00
_cell.angle_beta   90.00
_cell.angle_gamma   90.00
#
_symmetry.space_group_name_H-M   'P 1'
#
loop_
_entity.id
_entity.type
_entity.pdbx_description
1 polymer ?
#
loop_
_entity_poly.entity_id
_entity_poly.type
_entity_poly.pdbx_seq_one_letter_code
_entity_poly.pdbx_strand_id
1 'polypeptide(L)'
;MLPPTDSNASQITLVAPEPTTTLIFSKPSVINTTLFSNGHPLYSIATLDAAAERTTITDAATEEVLVTIQRRAVLADTVTFSRSSEPNSNSVKLKDWLKERTLETGYSTWTVETPIGNFVWRTDKSLRLALCPEGNLDHPIAWAQLKSETDPFALILTRGTEPFREEIVASFIILEQRMRLKEKLFYGGSFKGWR
;
A
#
# COMPACT_ATOMS: atom_id res chain seq x y z
N MET A 1 17.02 -11.65 62.33
CA MET A 1 17.83 -10.85 61.39
C MET A 1 17.41 -11.32 59.99
N LEU A 2 16.57 -10.54 59.29
CA LEU A 2 15.98 -10.92 58.00
C LEU A 2 16.78 -10.24 56.87
N PRO A 3 17.01 -10.92 55.73
CA PRO A 3 17.72 -10.32 54.60
C PRO A 3 16.80 -9.34 53.86
N PRO A 4 17.35 -8.24 53.29
CA PRO A 4 16.60 -7.35 52.43
C PRO A 4 16.34 -8.02 51.08
N THR A 5 15.09 -7.95 50.61
CA THR A 5 14.70 -8.30 49.25
C THR A 5 14.99 -7.13 48.33
N ASP A 6 16.03 -7.25 47.51
CA ASP A 6 16.35 -6.26 46.47
C ASP A 6 15.27 -6.29 45.38
N SER A 7 14.45 -5.25 45.38
CA SER A 7 13.44 -4.98 44.36
C SER A 7 14.13 -4.40 43.12
N ASN A 8 14.55 -5.27 42.19
CA ASN A 8 14.99 -4.87 40.85
C ASN A 8 13.80 -4.30 40.05
N ALA A 9 13.55 -3.00 40.21
CA ALA A 9 12.61 -2.27 39.36
C ALA A 9 13.21 -2.14 37.95
N SER A 10 12.68 -2.90 36.99
CA SER A 10 13.00 -2.75 35.57
C SER A 10 12.65 -1.33 35.10
N GLN A 11 13.67 -0.56 34.78
CA GLN A 11 13.55 0.74 34.13
C GLN A 11 13.13 0.50 32.67
N ILE A 12 11.83 0.55 32.39
CA ILE A 12 11.30 0.59 31.03
C ILE A 12 11.81 1.88 30.38
N THR A 13 12.77 1.76 29.47
CA THR A 13 13.17 2.86 28.61
C THR A 13 12.06 3.08 27.57
N LEU A 14 11.45 4.25 27.60
CA LEU A 14 10.45 4.68 26.63
C LEU A 14 11.14 4.84 25.27
N VAL A 15 11.14 3.80 24.44
CA VAL A 15 11.65 3.88 23.07
C VAL A 15 10.67 4.75 22.29
N ALA A 16 11.13 5.91 21.81
CA ALA A 16 10.33 6.75 20.93
C ALA A 16 9.93 5.94 19.70
N PRO A 17 8.66 5.95 19.29
CA PRO A 17 8.23 5.22 18.11
C PRO A 17 9.00 5.69 16.88
N GLU A 18 9.30 4.76 15.99
CA GLU A 18 10.00 5.07 14.74
C GLU A 18 9.20 6.10 13.93
N PRO A 19 9.83 7.16 13.38
CA PRO A 19 9.12 8.16 12.62
C PRO A 19 8.47 7.54 11.37
N THR A 20 7.20 7.83 11.17
CA THR A 20 6.41 7.36 10.01
C THR A 20 6.02 8.53 9.11
N THR A 21 5.89 8.25 7.81
CA THR A 21 5.25 9.13 6.85
C THR A 21 3.82 8.66 6.62
N THR A 22 2.85 9.56 6.81
CA THR A 22 1.43 9.27 6.59
C THR A 22 0.99 9.88 5.25
N LEU A 23 0.55 9.03 4.31
CA LEU A 23 -0.06 9.46 3.06
C LEU A 23 -1.58 9.43 3.17
N ILE A 24 -2.18 10.59 3.40
CA ILE A 24 -3.63 10.73 3.64
C ILE A 24 -4.37 10.82 2.32
N PHE A 25 -5.40 9.99 2.12
CA PHE A 25 -6.25 10.07 0.95
C PHE A 25 -7.29 11.19 1.11
N SER A 26 -7.51 11.97 0.05
CA SER A 26 -8.52 13.05 0.03
C SER A 26 -9.95 12.57 0.27
N LYS A 27 -10.21 11.28 0.05
CA LYS A 27 -11.46 10.57 0.31
C LYS A 27 -11.16 9.10 0.61
N PRO A 28 -12.09 8.33 1.22
CA PRO A 28 -11.88 6.91 1.55
C PRO A 28 -11.95 5.98 0.32
N SER A 29 -11.14 6.28 -0.70
CA SER A 29 -11.10 5.61 -1.99
C SER A 29 -9.69 5.72 -2.57
N VAL A 30 -9.23 4.64 -3.22
CA VAL A 30 -7.96 4.61 -3.97
C VAL A 30 -8.10 5.00 -5.45
N ILE A 31 -9.32 5.35 -5.89
CA ILE A 31 -9.59 5.83 -7.26
C ILE A 31 -9.91 7.33 -7.26
N ASN A 32 -9.42 8.04 -8.28
CA ASN A 32 -9.70 9.45 -8.52
C ASN A 32 -9.50 10.32 -7.27
N THR A 33 -8.34 10.21 -6.64
CA THR A 33 -8.04 10.74 -5.29
C THR A 33 -6.67 11.40 -5.27
N THR A 34 -6.41 12.23 -4.27
CA THR A 34 -5.10 12.84 -4.03
C THR A 34 -4.53 12.33 -2.71
N LEU A 35 -3.24 12.04 -2.68
CA LEU A 35 -2.51 11.66 -1.46
C LEU A 35 -1.79 12.88 -0.94
N PHE A 36 -2.00 13.19 0.34
CA PHE A 36 -1.36 14.28 1.05
C PHE A 36 -0.30 13.75 2.01
N SER A 37 0.84 14.43 2.06
CA SER A 37 1.87 14.24 3.08
C SER A 37 2.04 15.57 3.82
N ASN A 38 1.85 15.56 5.15
CA ASN A 38 1.93 16.76 5.98
C ASN A 38 1.07 17.94 5.48
N GLY A 39 -0.14 17.64 4.97
CA GLY A 39 -1.07 18.64 4.43
C GLY A 39 -0.76 19.12 3.01
N HIS A 40 0.35 18.68 2.41
CA HIS A 40 0.71 19.02 1.03
C HIS A 40 0.36 17.88 0.08
N PRO A 41 -0.24 18.16 -1.09
CA PRO A 41 -0.52 17.11 -2.07
C PRO A 41 0.81 16.57 -2.61
N LEU A 42 0.98 15.25 -2.52
CA LEU A 42 2.18 14.54 -2.98
C LEU A 42 1.91 13.80 -4.30
N TYR A 43 0.80 13.04 -4.35
CA TYR A 43 0.43 12.30 -5.55
C TYR A 43 -1.01 12.55 -5.94
N SER A 44 -1.27 12.63 -7.24
CA SER A 44 -2.61 12.59 -7.83
C SER A 44 -2.84 11.23 -8.48
N ILE A 45 -3.92 10.55 -8.10
CA ILE A 45 -4.33 9.26 -8.67
C ILE A 45 -5.57 9.48 -9.51
N ALA A 46 -5.46 9.25 -10.81
CA ALA A 46 -6.59 9.30 -11.74
C ALA A 46 -6.87 7.90 -12.31
N THR A 47 -8.13 7.49 -12.29
CA THR A 47 -8.62 6.23 -12.86
C THR A 47 -9.69 6.56 -13.89
N LEU A 48 -9.42 6.21 -15.15
CA LEU A 48 -10.15 6.76 -16.31
C LEU A 48 -11.55 6.16 -16.50
N ASP A 49 -11.80 4.96 -15.97
CA ASP A 49 -13.05 4.22 -16.18
C ASP A 49 -13.47 3.40 -14.94
N ALA A 50 -14.72 2.92 -14.95
CA ALA A 50 -15.29 2.14 -13.84
C ALA A 50 -14.66 0.75 -13.66
N ALA A 51 -14.05 0.19 -14.71
CA ALA A 51 -13.32 -1.08 -14.66
C ALA A 51 -11.86 -0.90 -14.18
N ALA A 52 -11.42 0.34 -13.97
CA ALA A 52 -10.05 0.73 -13.72
C ALA A 52 -9.07 0.21 -14.79
N GLU A 53 -9.44 0.25 -16.08
CA GLU A 53 -8.56 -0.15 -17.20
C GLU A 53 -7.28 0.68 -17.23
N ARG A 54 -7.35 1.96 -16.83
CA ARG A 54 -6.16 2.79 -16.67
C ARG A 54 -6.19 3.56 -15.37
N THR A 55 -5.13 3.40 -14.57
CA THR A 55 -4.84 4.24 -13.42
C THR A 55 -3.49 4.90 -13.60
N THR A 56 -3.40 6.21 -13.42
CA THR A 56 -2.15 6.98 -13.45
C THR A 56 -1.88 7.58 -12.08
N ILE A 57 -0.62 7.51 -11.65
CA ILE A 57 -0.10 8.17 -10.46
C ILE A 57 0.83 9.26 -10.95
N THR A 58 0.50 10.50 -10.61
CA THR A 58 1.20 11.70 -11.05
C THR A 58 1.76 12.42 -9.84
N ASP A 59 2.97 12.97 -9.96
CA ASP A 59 3.49 13.92 -8.98
C ASP A 59 2.58 15.15 -8.94
N ALA A 60 2.08 15.52 -7.76
CA ALA A 60 1.10 16.59 -7.64
C ALA A 60 1.70 18.00 -7.82
N ALA A 61 3.02 18.16 -7.70
CA ALA A 61 3.71 19.43 -7.85
C ALA A 61 4.20 19.64 -9.29
N THR A 62 4.72 18.60 -9.95
CA THR A 62 5.29 18.71 -11.30
C THR A 62 4.34 18.28 -12.41
N GLU A 63 3.23 17.63 -12.06
CA GLU A 63 2.31 16.98 -13.01
C GLU A 63 2.97 15.87 -13.86
N GLU A 64 4.16 15.42 -13.48
CA GLU A 64 4.86 14.31 -14.13
C GLU A 64 4.16 12.98 -13.81
N VAL A 65 3.84 12.18 -14.83
CA VAL A 65 3.28 10.85 -14.64
C VAL A 65 4.38 9.93 -14.14
N LEU A 66 4.30 9.47 -12.89
CA LEU A 66 5.28 8.60 -12.26
C LEU A 66 5.02 7.12 -12.55
N VAL A 67 3.74 6.72 -12.51
CA VAL A 67 3.32 5.33 -12.72
C VAL A 67 2.06 5.28 -13.57
N THR A 68 2.03 4.37 -14.54
CA THR A 68 0.81 3.98 -15.26
C THR A 68 0.51 2.51 -15.03
N ILE A 69 -0.67 2.21 -14.51
CA ILE A 69 -1.21 0.87 -14.36
C ILE A 69 -2.25 0.69 -15.47
N GLN A 70 -2.06 -0.31 -16.31
CA GLN A 70 -2.99 -0.65 -17.38
C GLN A 70 -3.54 -2.05 -17.19
N ARG A 71 -4.85 -2.15 -16.98
CA ARG A 71 -5.59 -3.40 -16.94
C ARG A 71 -6.27 -3.65 -18.26
N ARG A 72 -6.21 -4.89 -18.74
CA ARG A 72 -6.73 -5.24 -20.07
C ARG A 72 -7.60 -6.49 -19.95
N ALA A 73 -8.74 -6.49 -20.63
CA ALA A 73 -9.65 -7.63 -20.62
C ALA A 73 -9.06 -8.87 -21.32
N VAL A 74 -8.26 -8.66 -22.39
CA VAL A 74 -7.73 -9.73 -23.26
C VAL A 74 -6.22 -9.91 -23.12
N LEU A 75 -5.49 -8.81 -22.95
CA LEU A 75 -4.02 -8.82 -22.87
C LEU A 75 -3.57 -8.82 -21.40
N ALA A 76 -2.29 -9.09 -21.16
CA ALA A 76 -1.74 -9.01 -19.82
C ALA A 76 -1.82 -7.58 -19.27
N ASP A 77 -2.20 -7.45 -18.00
CA ASP A 77 -2.06 -6.21 -17.24
C ASP A 77 -0.60 -5.80 -17.17
N THR A 78 -0.32 -4.50 -17.22
CA THR A 78 1.03 -3.94 -17.19
C THR A 78 1.14 -2.78 -16.21
N VAL A 79 2.35 -2.58 -15.68
CA VAL A 79 2.72 -1.41 -14.88
C VAL A 79 3.95 -0.79 -15.52
N THR A 80 3.91 0.53 -15.72
CA THR A 80 5.00 1.31 -16.29
C THR A 80 5.44 2.35 -15.28
N PHE A 81 6.73 2.35 -14.93
CA PHE A 81 7.36 3.38 -14.09
C PHE A 81 8.14 4.34 -14.98
N SER A 82 7.91 5.65 -14.82
CA SER A 82 8.45 6.69 -15.73
C SER A 82 9.82 7.23 -15.33
N ARG A 83 10.57 6.53 -14.44
CA ARG A 83 11.80 7.05 -13.82
C ARG A 83 12.68 7.79 -14.85
N SER A 84 12.87 9.09 -14.60
CA SER A 84 13.14 10.21 -15.53
C SER A 84 14.48 10.19 -16.30
N SER A 85 15.10 9.04 -16.52
CA SER A 85 16.42 8.99 -17.17
C SER A 85 16.67 7.79 -18.07
N GLU A 86 15.80 6.78 -18.08
CA GLU A 86 15.94 5.65 -19.00
C GLU A 86 15.00 5.80 -20.21
N PRO A 87 15.52 5.87 -21.45
CA PRO A 87 14.71 6.05 -22.66
C PRO A 87 13.76 4.87 -22.95
N ASN A 88 13.88 3.77 -22.19
CA ASN A 88 12.95 2.66 -22.20
C ASN A 88 12.24 2.61 -20.84
N SER A 89 11.10 3.29 -20.72
CA SER A 89 10.21 3.12 -19.58
C SER A 89 9.94 1.63 -19.37
N ASN A 90 10.35 1.08 -18.23
CA ASN A 90 10.31 -0.35 -17.94
C ASN A 90 8.85 -0.79 -17.70
N SER A 91 8.09 -0.95 -18.79
CA SER A 91 6.76 -1.53 -18.77
C SER A 91 6.87 -3.03 -18.48
N VAL A 92 6.46 -3.43 -17.29
CA VAL A 92 6.50 -4.82 -16.82
C VAL A 92 5.10 -5.39 -16.75
N LYS A 93 4.94 -6.70 -16.98
CA LYS A 93 3.65 -7.36 -16.77
C LYS A 93 3.35 -7.36 -15.27
N LEU A 94 2.12 -7.00 -14.91
CA LEU A 94 1.71 -6.89 -13.51
C LEU A 94 1.92 -8.20 -12.75
N LYS A 95 1.62 -9.34 -13.35
CA LYS A 95 1.82 -10.66 -12.72
C LYS A 95 3.29 -11.02 -12.48
N ASP A 96 4.21 -10.44 -13.25
CA ASP A 96 5.64 -10.70 -13.14
C ASP A 96 6.26 -9.76 -12.08
N TRP A 97 5.72 -8.54 -11.95
CA TRP A 97 6.15 -7.56 -10.95
C TRP A 97 5.51 -7.75 -9.56
N LEU A 98 4.21 -8.04 -9.50
CA LEU A 98 3.43 -8.25 -8.29
C LEU A 98 2.98 -9.72 -8.25
N LYS A 99 3.86 -10.58 -7.72
CA LYS A 99 3.72 -12.04 -7.77
C LYS A 99 2.77 -12.51 -6.68
N GLU A 100 1.58 -12.96 -7.06
CA GLU A 100 0.62 -13.56 -6.13
C GLU A 100 1.04 -14.98 -5.74
N ARG A 101 1.04 -15.28 -4.44
CA ARG A 101 1.19 -16.62 -3.89
C ARG A 101 0.04 -16.91 -2.94
N THR A 102 -0.49 -18.12 -3.00
CA THR A 102 -1.45 -18.61 -2.00
C THR A 102 -0.69 -19.45 -1.01
N LEU A 103 -0.76 -19.10 0.28
CA LEU A 103 -0.17 -19.87 1.36
C LEU A 103 -1.00 -21.14 1.61
N GLU A 104 -0.40 -22.14 2.27
CA GLU A 104 -1.09 -23.37 2.67
C GLU A 104 -2.30 -23.09 3.58
N THR A 105 -2.27 -21.97 4.29
CA THR A 105 -3.36 -21.46 5.13
C THR A 105 -4.54 -20.89 4.33
N GLY A 106 -4.44 -20.82 3.00
CA GLY A 106 -5.45 -20.27 2.09
C GLY A 106 -5.41 -18.75 1.93
N TYR A 107 -4.52 -18.05 2.64
CA TYR A 107 -4.34 -16.60 2.48
C TYR A 107 -3.46 -16.28 1.26
N SER A 108 -3.88 -15.29 0.46
CA SER A 108 -3.04 -14.75 -0.61
C SER A 108 -2.02 -13.75 -0.04
N THR A 109 -0.81 -13.82 -0.56
CA THR A 109 0.24 -12.81 -0.41
C THR A 109 0.70 -12.34 -1.78
N TRP A 110 1.29 -11.14 -1.84
CA TRP A 110 1.82 -10.59 -3.09
C TRP A 110 3.25 -10.08 -2.88
N THR A 111 4.21 -10.65 -3.58
CA THR A 111 5.61 -10.24 -3.51
C THR A 111 5.90 -9.16 -4.55
N VAL A 112 6.51 -8.07 -4.12
CA VAL A 112 7.09 -7.01 -4.97
C VAL A 112 8.61 -7.10 -4.87
N GLU A 113 9.26 -7.21 -6.02
CA GLU A 113 10.72 -7.18 -6.12
C GLU A 113 11.16 -5.73 -6.37
N THR A 114 12.04 -5.22 -5.53
CA THR A 114 12.58 -3.85 -5.62
C THR A 114 14.11 -3.90 -5.65
N PRO A 115 14.80 -2.82 -6.06
CA PRO A 115 16.27 -2.78 -6.03
C PRO A 115 16.89 -3.01 -4.65
N ILE A 116 16.14 -2.76 -3.58
CA ILE A 116 16.63 -2.89 -2.19
C ILE A 116 16.20 -4.21 -1.52
N GLY A 117 15.45 -5.06 -2.22
CA GLY A 117 15.00 -6.35 -1.72
C GLY A 117 13.56 -6.68 -2.07
N ASN A 118 13.13 -7.84 -1.56
CA ASN A 118 11.78 -8.36 -1.76
C ASN A 118 10.89 -7.99 -0.58
N PHE A 119 9.68 -7.55 -0.92
CA PHE A 119 8.66 -7.20 0.06
C PHE A 119 7.38 -7.96 -0.23
N VAL A 120 6.66 -8.33 0.83
CA VAL A 120 5.45 -9.15 0.75
C VAL A 120 4.30 -8.37 1.32
N TRP A 121 3.31 -8.08 0.48
CA TRP A 121 1.99 -7.68 0.91
C TRP A 121 1.24 -8.90 1.45
N ARG A 122 0.68 -8.77 2.65
CA ARG A 122 -0.25 -9.73 3.24
C ARG A 122 -1.54 -9.02 3.64
N THR A 123 -2.65 -9.74 3.56
CA THR A 123 -3.88 -9.31 4.21
C THR A 123 -3.75 -9.51 5.71
N ASP A 124 -4.13 -8.51 6.48
CA ASP A 124 -4.13 -8.56 7.94
C ASP A 124 -5.52 -8.17 8.48
N LYS A 125 -5.95 -8.80 9.58
CA LYS A 125 -7.28 -8.54 10.15
C LYS A 125 -7.42 -7.12 10.68
N SER A 126 -6.33 -6.55 11.20
CA SER A 126 -6.31 -5.22 11.81
C SER A 126 -5.85 -4.16 10.81
N LEU A 127 -4.80 -4.46 10.03
CA LEU A 127 -4.16 -3.51 9.13
C LEU A 127 -4.73 -3.52 7.71
N ARG A 128 -5.64 -4.46 7.38
CA ARG A 128 -6.20 -4.72 6.04
C ARG A 128 -5.16 -5.17 5.01
N LEU A 129 -4.15 -4.35 4.74
CA LEU A 129 -2.97 -4.64 3.93
C LEU A 129 -1.73 -4.18 4.68
N ALA A 130 -0.73 -5.07 4.79
CA ALA A 130 0.56 -4.76 5.38
C ALA A 130 1.67 -5.27 4.45
N LEU A 131 2.66 -4.41 4.19
CA LEU A 131 3.88 -4.71 3.44
C LEU A 131 5.00 -4.98 4.42
N CYS A 132 5.59 -6.15 4.36
CA CYS A 132 6.70 -6.54 5.21
C CYS A 132 7.92 -6.96 4.37
N PRO A 133 9.15 -6.82 4.86
CA PRO A 133 10.30 -7.48 4.26
C PRO A 133 10.08 -9.01 4.19
N GLU A 134 10.47 -9.66 3.10
CA GLU A 134 10.25 -11.11 2.91
C GLU A 134 10.87 -11.95 4.04
N GLY A 135 12.03 -11.53 4.56
CA GLY A 135 12.72 -12.20 5.68
C GLY A 135 12.20 -11.82 7.08
N ASN A 136 11.26 -10.89 7.20
CA ASN A 136 10.74 -10.43 8.49
C ASN A 136 9.28 -9.97 8.38
N LEU A 137 8.36 -10.94 8.35
CA LEU A 137 6.93 -10.67 8.16
C LEU A 137 6.25 -10.01 9.37
N ASP A 138 6.89 -9.99 10.54
CA ASP A 138 6.31 -9.43 11.76
C ASP A 138 6.50 -7.91 11.89
N HIS A 139 7.37 -7.33 11.06
CA HIS A 139 7.72 -5.91 11.10
C HIS A 139 7.28 -5.22 9.79
N PRO A 140 6.02 -4.75 9.71
CA PRO A 140 5.55 -4.07 8.52
C PRO A 140 6.26 -2.73 8.33
N ILE A 141 6.62 -2.43 7.08
CA ILE A 141 7.22 -1.16 6.66
C ILE A 141 6.22 -0.24 5.96
N ALA A 142 5.06 -0.78 5.57
CA ALA A 142 3.93 0.01 5.12
C ALA A 142 2.62 -0.70 5.44
N TRP A 143 1.55 0.05 5.74
CA TRP A 143 0.24 -0.55 5.99
C TRP A 143 -0.91 0.43 5.74
N ALA A 144 -2.10 -0.13 5.50
CA ALA A 144 -3.31 0.65 5.38
C ALA A 144 -3.81 1.10 6.76
N GLN A 145 -4.22 2.35 6.86
CA GLN A 145 -5.04 2.86 7.95
C GLN A 145 -6.46 3.04 7.45
N LEU A 146 -7.39 2.27 8.00
CA LEU A 146 -8.81 2.39 7.67
C LEU A 146 -9.40 3.69 8.21
N LYS A 147 -10.37 4.25 7.48
CA LYS A 147 -11.12 5.43 7.96
C LYS A 147 -11.91 5.05 9.21
N SER A 148 -11.73 5.84 10.26
CA SER A 148 -12.54 5.82 11.49
C SER A 148 -13.20 7.19 11.71
N GLU A 149 -13.81 7.41 12.86
CA GLU A 149 -14.32 8.74 13.25
C GLU A 149 -13.19 9.74 13.49
N THR A 150 -12.06 9.27 14.01
CA THR A 150 -10.90 10.08 14.40
C THR A 150 -9.81 10.08 13.34
N ASP A 151 -9.75 9.04 12.51
CA ASP A 151 -8.63 8.77 11.63
C ASP A 151 -9.07 8.76 10.16
N PRO A 152 -8.35 9.48 9.28
CA PRO A 152 -8.62 9.42 7.86
C PRO A 152 -8.13 8.09 7.26
N PHE A 153 -8.64 7.77 6.07
CA PHE A 153 -8.06 6.70 5.25
C PHE A 153 -6.66 7.11 4.81
N ALA A 154 -5.65 6.33 5.16
CA ALA A 154 -4.25 6.65 4.89
C ALA A 154 -3.42 5.39 4.55
N LEU A 155 -2.28 5.61 3.91
CA LEU A 155 -1.21 4.63 3.78
C LEU A 155 -0.04 5.11 4.64
N ILE A 156 0.31 4.32 5.65
CA ILE A 156 1.41 4.63 6.57
C ILE A 156 2.68 3.96 6.05
N LEU A 157 3.79 4.69 6.06
CA LEU A 157 5.10 4.23 5.61
C LEU A 157 6.13 4.45 6.71
N THR A 158 6.99 3.47 6.97
CA THR A 158 8.16 3.65 7.84
C THR A 158 9.26 4.42 7.11
N ARG A 159 10.22 4.94 7.86
CA ARG A 159 11.43 5.55 7.31
C ARG A 159 12.21 4.52 6.48
N GLY A 160 12.91 5.00 5.45
CA GLY A 160 13.71 4.17 4.55
C GLY A 160 12.93 3.66 3.34
N THR A 161 11.62 3.94 3.27
CA THR A 161 10.77 3.59 2.13
C THR A 161 10.82 4.60 0.99
N GLU A 162 11.44 5.76 1.21
CA GLU A 162 11.61 6.85 0.23
C GLU A 162 12.12 6.38 -1.14
N PRO A 163 13.11 5.48 -1.26
CA PRO A 163 13.71 5.13 -2.56
C PRO A 163 12.81 4.30 -3.49
N PHE A 164 11.71 3.74 -2.98
CA PHE A 164 10.79 2.87 -3.72
C PHE A 164 9.33 3.15 -3.35
N ARG A 165 9.04 4.40 -2.95
CA ARG A 165 7.73 4.81 -2.46
C ARG A 165 6.68 4.66 -3.56
N GLU A 166 7.02 4.98 -4.80
CA GLU A 166 6.13 4.85 -5.96
C GLU A 166 5.70 3.40 -6.16
N GLU A 167 6.60 2.44 -5.98
CA GLU A 167 6.32 1.00 -6.04
C GLU A 167 5.36 0.57 -4.92
N ILE A 168 5.54 1.09 -3.69
CA ILE A 168 4.63 0.83 -2.57
C ILE A 168 3.24 1.38 -2.87
N VAL A 169 3.15 2.65 -3.28
CA VAL A 169 1.86 3.31 -3.58
C VAL A 169 1.15 2.59 -4.73
N ALA A 170 1.86 2.26 -5.81
CA ALA A 170 1.30 1.57 -6.96
C ALA A 170 0.78 0.17 -6.58
N SER A 171 1.58 -0.63 -5.87
CA SER A 171 1.17 -1.98 -5.45
C SER A 171 0.00 -1.92 -4.47
N PHE A 172 0.00 -0.97 -3.52
CA PHE A 172 -1.13 -0.73 -2.63
C PHE A 172 -2.43 -0.41 -3.38
N ILE A 173 -2.40 0.54 -4.33
CA ILE A 173 -3.58 0.91 -5.14
C ILE A 173 -4.12 -0.31 -5.88
N ILE A 174 -3.25 -1.12 -6.49
CA ILE A 174 -3.66 -2.31 -7.23
C ILE A 174 -4.38 -3.31 -6.33
N LEU A 175 -3.78 -3.63 -5.18
CA LEU A 175 -4.32 -4.60 -4.24
C LEU A 175 -5.61 -4.12 -3.59
N GLU A 176 -5.66 -2.86 -3.16
CA GLU A 176 -6.84 -2.28 -2.53
C GLU A 176 -8.02 -2.19 -3.51
N GLN A 177 -7.77 -1.85 -4.79
CA GLN A 177 -8.80 -1.92 -5.83
C GLN A 177 -9.31 -3.35 -6.03
N ARG A 178 -8.41 -4.35 -6.09
CA ARG A 178 -8.78 -5.77 -6.23
C ARG A 178 -9.63 -6.25 -5.05
N MET A 179 -9.25 -5.90 -3.83
CA MET A 179 -10.00 -6.24 -2.62
C MET A 179 -11.40 -5.62 -2.65
N ARG A 180 -11.51 -4.32 -2.95
CA ARG A 180 -12.82 -3.64 -3.05
C ARG A 180 -13.71 -4.21 -4.14
N LEU A 181 -13.14 -4.66 -5.26
CA LEU A 181 -13.89 -5.34 -6.31
C LEU A 181 -14.43 -6.69 -5.82
N LYS A 182 -13.60 -7.50 -5.14
CA LYS A 182 -14.02 -8.77 -4.53
C LYS A 182 -15.11 -8.56 -3.48
N GLU A 183 -14.98 -7.55 -2.62
CA GLU A 183 -15.99 -7.15 -1.64
C GLU A 183 -17.32 -6.77 -2.33
N LYS A 184 -17.27 -5.97 -3.40
CA LYS A 184 -18.46 -5.63 -4.19
C LYS A 184 -19.13 -6.84 -4.81
N LEU A 185 -18.38 -7.84 -5.29
CA LEU A 185 -18.97 -9.07 -5.84
C LEU A 185 -19.61 -9.93 -4.75
N PHE A 186 -18.99 -10.01 -3.56
CA PHE A 186 -19.52 -10.76 -2.42
C PHE A 186 -20.79 -10.12 -1.83
N TYR A 187 -20.79 -8.81 -1.62
CA TYR A 187 -21.92 -8.10 -0.99
C TYR A 187 -22.95 -7.59 -2.01
N GLY A 188 -22.54 -7.30 -3.25
CA GLY A 188 -23.39 -6.80 -4.33
C GLY A 188 -24.34 -7.85 -4.93
N GLY A 189 -24.18 -9.13 -4.59
CA GLY A 189 -25.20 -10.16 -4.80
C GLY A 189 -26.40 -10.03 -3.85
N SER A 190 -26.33 -9.20 -2.80
CA SER A 190 -27.38 -9.09 -1.77
C SER A 190 -27.59 -7.67 -1.20
N PHE A 191 -27.19 -6.59 -1.89
CA PHE A 191 -27.34 -5.23 -1.37
C PHE A 191 -28.44 -4.43 -2.10
N LYS A 192 -29.67 -4.49 -1.56
CA LYS A 192 -30.69 -3.44 -1.70
C LYS A 192 -30.50 -2.43 -0.56
N GLY A 193 -30.26 -1.15 -0.91
CA GLY A 193 -29.99 -0.07 0.07
C GLY A 193 -28.56 -0.21 0.60
N TRP A 194 -27.75 0.82 0.78
CA TRP A 194 -28.01 2.04 1.54
C TRP A 194 -27.56 3.28 0.75
N ARG A 195 -28.33 4.35 0.88
CA ARG A 195 -27.98 5.72 0.50
C ARG A 195 -27.19 6.37 1.63
#